data_AF-A0A1J4SUT5-F1
#
_entry.id   AF-A0A1J4SUT5-F1
#
_cell.length_a   1.000
_cell.length_b   1.000
_cell.length_c   1.000
_cell.angle_alpha   90.00
_cell.angle_beta   90.00
_cell.angle_gamma   90.00
#
_symmetry.space_group_name_H-M   'P 1'
#
loop_
_entity.id
_entity.type
_entity.pdbx_description
1 polymer ?
#
loop_
_entity_poly.entity_id
_entity_poly.type
_entity_poly.pdbx_seq_one_letter_code
_entity_poly.pdbx_strand_id
1 'polypeptide(L)'
;MGPEALRQRCVSLLDRIFRSGRDVAYPARQGVRQVTLCGASPGYHTCTDLGARKAADADDVLELLLDIERIQGETNPLLAVRQSLTRII
;
A
#
# COMPACT_ATOMS: atom_id res chain seq x y z
N MET A 1 14.72 5.97 11.23
CA MET A 1 14.49 4.77 10.41
C MET A 1 14.89 5.10 8.99
N GLY A 2 15.81 4.33 8.41
CA GLY A 2 16.16 4.46 6.99
C GLY A 2 15.10 3.81 6.06
N PRO A 3 15.20 4.05 4.75
CA PRO A 3 14.27 3.52 3.74
C PRO A 3 14.19 1.98 3.73
N GLU A 4 15.27 1.26 4.02
CA GLU A 4 15.26 -0.22 4.12
C GLU A 4 14.35 -0.74 5.24
N ALA A 5 14.38 -0.08 6.41
CA ALA A 5 13.56 -0.49 7.54
C ALA A 5 12.06 -0.28 7.27
N LEU A 6 11.71 0.69 6.41
CA LEU A 6 10.33 0.87 5.96
C LEU A 6 9.93 -0.20 4.95
N ARG A 7 10.81 -0.51 4.00
CA ARG A 7 10.61 -1.57 3.00
C ARG A 7 10.31 -2.90 3.69
N GLN A 8 11.17 -3.34 4.62
CA GLN A 8 10.97 -4.57 5.39
C GLN A 8 9.63 -4.61 6.14
N ARG A 9 9.22 -3.47 6.70
CA ARG A 9 7.94 -3.36 7.42
C ARG A 9 6.75 -3.42 6.49
N CYS A 10 6.87 -2.85 5.28
CA CYS A 10 5.87 -2.96 4.23
C CYS A 10 5.72 -4.41 3.78
N VAL A 11 6.82 -5.08 3.45
CA VAL A 11 6.83 -6.52 3.11
C VAL A 11 6.17 -7.35 4.20
N SER A 12 6.54 -7.15 5.47
CA SER A 12 5.99 -7.93 6.58
C SER A 12 4.48 -7.72 6.80
N LEU A 13 3.96 -6.51 6.58
CA LEU A 13 2.53 -6.23 6.66
C LEU A 13 1.76 -6.86 5.50
N LEU A 14 2.28 -6.75 4.29
CA LEU A 14 1.69 -7.38 3.11
C LEU A 14 1.64 -8.91 3.24
N ASP A 15 2.71 -9.53 3.76
CA ASP A 15 2.75 -10.96 4.09
C ASP A 15 1.64 -11.37 5.07
N ARG A 16 1.33 -10.54 6.07
CA ARG A 16 0.25 -10.80 7.04
C ARG A 16 -1.12 -10.69 6.41
N ILE A 17 -1.34 -9.69 5.57
CA ILE A 17 -2.59 -9.51 4.82
C ILE A 17 -2.82 -10.74 3.93
N PHE A 18 -1.79 -11.21 3.23
CA PHE A 18 -1.84 -12.40 2.39
C PHE A 18 -2.17 -13.67 3.18
N ARG A 19 -1.48 -13.93 4.29
CA ARG A 19 -1.77 -15.10 5.14
C ARG A 19 -3.20 -15.08 5.69
N SER A 20 -3.81 -13.90 5.82
CA SER A 20 -5.20 -13.78 6.25
C SER A 20 -6.20 -14.05 5.13
N GLY A 21 -5.79 -13.95 3.86
CA GLY A 21 -6.66 -14.06 2.68
C GLY A 21 -7.72 -12.95 2.58
N ARG A 22 -7.61 -11.90 3.40
CA ARG A 22 -8.59 -10.81 3.47
C ARG A 22 -8.09 -9.62 2.67
N ASP A 23 -9.03 -8.96 2.01
CA ASP A 23 -8.79 -7.68 1.37
C ASP A 23 -8.76 -6.59 2.43
N VAL A 24 -7.78 -5.70 2.32
CA VAL A 24 -7.54 -4.67 3.31
C VAL A 24 -7.52 -3.30 2.66
N ALA A 25 -8.36 -2.42 3.17
CA ALA A 25 -8.42 -1.04 2.75
C ALA A 25 -7.18 -0.28 3.23
N TYR A 26 -6.38 0.21 2.29
CA TYR A 26 -5.37 1.20 2.59
C TYR A 26 -6.05 2.57 2.73
N PRO A 27 -5.83 3.28 3.85
CA PRO A 27 -6.57 4.49 4.17
C PRO A 27 -6.28 5.58 3.12
N ALA A 28 -7.33 6.04 2.46
CA ALA A 28 -7.25 7.17 1.53
C ALA A 28 -7.40 8.50 2.27
N ARG A 29 -6.70 9.53 1.80
CA ARG A 29 -6.84 10.90 2.31
C ARG A 29 -8.04 11.58 1.65
N GLN A 30 -8.52 12.68 2.26
CA GLN A 30 -9.71 13.40 1.79
C GLN A 30 -9.65 13.65 0.28
N GLY A 31 -10.67 13.20 -0.44
CA GLY A 31 -10.81 13.39 -1.88
C GLY A 31 -10.37 12.20 -2.77
N VAL A 32 -9.77 11.15 -2.22
CA VAL A 32 -9.35 9.96 -3.00
C VAL A 32 -10.18 8.74 -2.66
N ARG A 33 -10.59 7.96 -3.68
CA ARG A 33 -11.30 6.70 -3.46
C ARG A 33 -10.31 5.63 -2.99
N GLN A 34 -10.77 4.87 -2.01
CA GLN A 34 -10.05 3.83 -1.27
C GLN A 34 -9.16 2.92 -2.15
N VAL A 35 -7.92 2.72 -1.70
CA VAL A 35 -7.00 1.73 -2.28
C VAL A 35 -7.24 0.41 -1.54
N THR A 36 -7.44 -0.69 -2.25
CA THR A 36 -7.62 -2.01 -1.62
C THR A 36 -6.42 -2.89 -1.93
N LEU A 37 -5.83 -3.47 -0.89
CA LEU A 37 -4.79 -4.48 -0.98
C LEU A 37 -5.44 -5.86 -0.95
N CYS A 38 -5.48 -6.54 -2.10
CA CYS A 38 -6.12 -7.87 -2.20
C CYS A 38 -5.22 -8.97 -1.63
N GLY A 39 -5.73 -9.77 -0.69
CA GLY A 39 -4.98 -10.84 -0.04
C GLY A 39 -5.10 -12.21 -0.71
N ALA A 40 -6.12 -12.43 -1.56
CA ALA A 40 -6.52 -13.76 -2.04
C ALA A 40 -6.03 -14.14 -3.45
N SER A 41 -5.38 -13.25 -4.20
CA SER A 41 -4.95 -13.49 -5.58
C SER A 41 -3.44 -13.81 -5.65
N PRO A 42 -2.96 -14.64 -6.60
CA PRO A 42 -1.53 -14.80 -6.86
C PRO A 42 -0.99 -13.50 -7.49
N GLY A 43 -0.55 -12.58 -6.63
CA GLY A 43 -0.07 -11.24 -6.99
C GLY A 43 -0.87 -10.13 -6.31
N TYR A 44 -0.33 -8.92 -6.37
CA TYR A 44 -0.89 -7.75 -5.72
C TYR A 44 -1.81 -7.04 -6.70
N HIS A 45 -3.01 -6.70 -6.25
CA HIS A 45 -3.94 -5.88 -7.01
C HIS A 45 -4.22 -4.64 -6.20
N THR A 46 -3.99 -3.49 -6.81
CA THR A 46 -4.42 -2.21 -6.27
C THR A 46 -5.48 -1.65 -7.19
N CYS A 47 -6.71 -1.65 -6.71
CA CYS A 47 -7.79 -0.94 -7.37
C CYS A 47 -7.76 0.50 -6.86
N THR A 48 -7.43 1.43 -7.76
CA THR A 48 -7.60 2.85 -7.53
C THR A 48 -8.71 3.36 -8.45
N ASP A 49 -9.28 4.52 -8.13
CA ASP A 49 -10.12 5.32 -9.02
C ASP A 49 -9.39 5.83 -10.28
N LEU A 50 -8.06 5.75 -10.30
CA LEU A 50 -7.22 6.04 -11.46
C LEU A 50 -6.99 4.81 -12.36
N GLY A 51 -7.61 3.67 -12.02
CA GLY A 51 -7.49 2.40 -12.74
C GLY A 51 -7.01 1.25 -11.84
N ALA A 52 -7.24 0.03 -12.29
CA ALA A 52 -6.70 -1.17 -11.66
C ALA A 52 -5.22 -1.32 -12.06
N ARG A 53 -4.31 -1.21 -11.11
CA ARG A 53 -2.89 -1.54 -11.30
C ARG A 53 -2.58 -2.86 -10.62
N LYS A 54 -2.01 -3.78 -11.38
CA LYS A 54 -1.45 -5.03 -10.85
C LYS A 54 -0.01 -4.77 -10.45
N ALA A 55 0.35 -5.19 -9.26
CA ALA A 55 1.72 -5.25 -8.76
C ALA A 55 2.09 -6.73 -8.63
N ALA A 56 3.29 -7.12 -9.03
CA ALA A 56 3.70 -8.52 -9.04
C ALA A 56 4.37 -8.92 -7.71
N ASP A 57 5.04 -7.97 -7.05
CA ASP A 57 5.76 -8.17 -5.79
C ASP A 57 5.50 -7.06 -4.75
N ALA A 58 6.09 -7.21 -3.56
CA ALA A 58 5.92 -6.27 -2.46
C ALA A 58 6.59 -4.91 -2.71
N ASP A 59 7.59 -4.88 -3.59
CA ASP A 59 8.30 -3.66 -3.96
C ASP A 59 7.46 -2.82 -4.92
N ASP A 60 6.82 -3.47 -5.90
CA ASP A 60 5.84 -2.85 -6.79
C ASP A 60 4.69 -2.23 -5.98
N VAL A 61 4.23 -2.89 -4.90
CA VAL A 61 3.20 -2.33 -4.02
C VAL A 61 3.70 -1.14 -3.25
N LEU A 62 4.91 -1.21 -2.69
CA LEU A 62 5.48 -0.08 -1.98
C LEU A 62 5.63 1.13 -2.91
N GLU A 63 6.16 0.92 -4.11
CA GLU A 63 6.28 1.96 -5.13
C GLU A 63 4.92 2.56 -5.48
N LEU A 64 3.92 1.72 -5.69
CA LEU A 64 2.58 2.17 -6.01
C LEU A 64 1.91 2.95 -4.86
N LEU A 65 2.09 2.53 -3.62
CA LEU A 65 1.61 3.29 -2.45
C LEU A 65 2.33 4.64 -2.34
N LEU A 66 3.63 4.70 -2.61
CA LEU A 66 4.39 5.94 -2.64
C LEU A 66 3.89 6.87 -3.76
N ASP A 67 3.62 6.33 -4.94
CA ASP A 67 3.05 7.07 -6.06
C ASP A 67 1.66 7.63 -5.73
N ILE A 68 0.82 6.86 -5.05
CA ILE A 68 -0.49 7.33 -4.60
C ILE A 68 -0.34 8.52 -3.64
N GLU A 69 0.56 8.44 -2.65
CA GLU A 69 0.79 9.57 -1.75
C GLU A 69 1.39 10.79 -2.49
N ARG A 70 2.27 10.57 -3.48
CA ARG A 70 2.79 11.66 -4.34
C ARG A 70 1.69 12.33 -5.15
N ILE A 71 0.80 11.55 -5.76
CA ILE A 71 -0.36 12.05 -6.52
C ILE A 71 -1.31 12.84 -5.60
N GLN A 72 -1.41 12.42 -4.34
CA GLN A 72 -2.16 13.14 -3.30
C GLN A 72 -1.49 14.44 -2.83
N GLY A 73 -0.33 14.80 -3.38
CA GLY A 73 0.39 16.02 -3.03
C GLY A 73 1.17 15.93 -1.71
N GLU A 74 1.41 14.71 -1.21
CA GLU A 74 2.15 14.51 0.02
C GLU A 74 3.63 14.88 -0.16
N THR A 75 4.13 15.73 0.74
CA THR A 75 5.52 16.22 0.69
C THR A 75 6.51 15.15 1.16
N ASN A 76 6.05 14.22 1.99
CA ASN A 76 6.83 13.08 2.44
C ASN A 76 6.07 11.75 2.27
N PRO A 77 6.01 11.19 1.04
CA PRO A 77 5.26 9.98 0.75
C PRO A 77 5.75 8.77 1.55
N LEU A 78 7.05 8.70 1.86
CA LEU A 78 7.62 7.65 2.71
C LEU A 78 7.04 7.67 4.14
N LEU A 79 6.99 8.86 4.75
CA LEU A 79 6.43 9.03 6.09
C LEU A 79 4.94 8.70 6.11
N ALA A 80 4.23 9.11 5.07
CA ALA A 80 2.82 8.88 4.89
C ALA A 80 2.47 7.40 4.78
N VAL A 81 3.11 6.68 3.86
CA VAL A 81 2.95 5.23 3.71
C VAL A 81 3.22 4.53 5.05
N ARG A 82 4.26 4.92 5.77
CA ARG A 82 4.56 4.37 7.10
C ARG A 82 3.41 4.54 8.09
N GLN A 83 2.82 5.73 8.15
CA GLN A 83 1.73 6.04 9.08
C GLN A 83 0.46 5.27 8.68
N SER A 84 0.13 5.23 7.40
CA SER A 84 -1.03 4.51 6.85
C SER A 84 -0.93 3.01 7.09
N LEU A 85 0.22 2.41 6.79
CA LEU A 85 0.50 0.99 7.06
C LEU A 85 0.39 0.63 8.54
N THR A 86 0.73 1.56 9.45
CA THR A 86 0.59 1.31 10.90
C THR A 86 -0.87 1.34 11.37
N ARG A 87 -1.76 1.99 10.61
CA ARG A 87 -3.21 2.06 10.89
C ARG A 87 -3.96 0.85 10.34
N ILE A 88 -3.33 0.09 9.45
CA ILE A 88 -3.85 -1.14 8.90
C ILE A 88 -3.51 -2.27 9.90
N ILE A 89 -4.49 -2.63 10.74
CA ILE A 89 -4.42 -3.76 11.69
C ILE A 89 -5.73 -4.53 11.63
#